data_AF-A0A813G4W6-F1
#
_entry.id   AF-A0A813G4W6-F1
#
_cell.length_a   1.000
_cell.length_b   1.000
_cell.length_c   1.000
_cell.angle_alpha   90.00
_cell.angle_beta   90.00
_cell.angle_gamma   90.00
#
_symmetry.space_group_name_H-M   'P 1'
#
loop_
_entity.id
_entity.type
_entity.pdbx_description
1 polymer ?
#
loop_
_entity_poly.entity_id
_entity_poly.type
_entity_poly.pdbx_seq_one_letter_code
_entity_poly.pdbx_strand_id
1 'polypeptide(L)'
;MGLSEEYAAYRERYLRWRQGEHQGASASEHQGARASIMTSITAVGLKRRAGEFFGFWYPSMEVWQWRRSLSYWIAVTFFEGSLFFMISSFMFCYADKLGGIRMALTTWGYVAGKVNFISCTYLMCIETINLTADKHKGNKNRSPSRQTSRQQRSPSSVSSTDSESSSSSDADEKKQPFYFWPFRYQKALRNLEELGSGPWPYYASVIYFLGVGLFSVGLVAEFIPGLPEELVKWTLLISFLLGSVFFLLGGLAECVENEVFTSLAMDQGWWGAVLNTLGSVGFVIGAALGFVPGFDYSASFCYGVGSAIFAVGSAVLIVMWKDEQFGLTFLAVLNNMGRPKVLGQDEIQATETLSVFGTIFIMVYCLAGCLSVYHFTISIHDVLYLHEELGALRIIQRSFNALLPCIFAHMLLVVNSAVLRTPKYAPFHQLYIATRWLSIAMVINSGSRVVEAILEVNNPFVSYTLVNSK
;
A
#
# COMPACT_ATOMS: atom_id res chain seq x y z
N MET A 1 22.41 37.06 6.69
CA MET A 1 22.41 35.59 6.70
C MET A 1 22.11 35.11 5.29
N GLY A 2 22.85 34.12 4.81
CA GLY A 2 22.53 33.46 3.54
C GLY A 2 21.30 32.55 3.68
N LEU A 3 20.61 32.27 2.57
CA LEU A 3 19.46 31.35 2.53
C LEU A 3 19.77 29.95 3.12
N SER A 4 21.02 29.49 3.03
CA SER A 4 21.45 28.21 3.63
C SER A 4 21.49 28.26 5.16
N GLU A 5 21.94 29.37 5.74
CA GLU A 5 22.00 29.58 7.19
C GLU A 5 20.59 29.73 7.77
N GLU A 6 19.70 30.41 7.05
CA GLU A 6 18.31 30.56 7.43
C GLU A 6 17.56 29.22 7.39
N TYR A 7 17.81 28.40 6.36
CA TYR A 7 17.26 27.05 6.27
C TYR A 7 17.82 26.10 7.35
N ALA A 8 19.13 26.16 7.63
CA ALA A 8 19.74 25.36 8.70
C ALA A 8 19.17 25.74 10.07
N ALA A 9 19.04 27.04 10.35
CA ALA A 9 18.47 27.55 11.59
C ALA A 9 16.97 27.22 11.72
N TYR A 10 16.21 27.28 10.62
CA TYR A 10 14.82 26.83 10.60
C TYR A 10 14.72 25.32 10.89
N ARG A 11 15.53 24.50 10.21
CA ARG A 11 15.56 23.05 10.43
C ARG A 11 15.91 22.70 11.87
N GLU A 12 16.87 23.39 12.46
CA GLU A 12 17.30 23.14 13.83
C GLU A 12 16.22 23.56 14.85
N ARG A 13 15.62 24.75 14.69
CA ARG A 13 14.46 25.18 15.50
C ARG A 13 13.29 24.21 15.36
N TYR A 14 13.04 23.73 14.15
CA TYR A 14 11.99 22.75 13.87
C TYR A 14 12.26 21.39 14.54
N LEU A 15 13.53 20.95 14.56
CA LEU A 15 13.93 19.72 15.25
C LEU A 15 13.83 19.85 16.77
N ARG A 16 14.31 20.97 17.35
CA ARG A 16 14.19 21.24 18.79
C ARG A 16 12.73 21.36 19.24
N TRP A 17 11.90 22.04 18.45
CA TRP A 17 10.47 22.11 18.70
C TRP A 17 9.80 20.73 18.68
N ARG A 18 10.17 19.86 17.73
CA ARG A 18 9.69 18.46 17.67
C ARG A 18 10.19 17.58 18.81
N GLN A 19 11.31 17.94 19.45
CA GLN A 19 11.85 17.27 20.63
C GLN A 19 11.17 17.75 21.94
N GLY A 20 10.19 18.66 21.86
CA GLY A 20 9.44 19.15 23.02
C GLY A 20 10.09 20.34 23.72
N GLU A 21 11.13 20.96 23.14
CA GLU A 21 11.70 22.21 23.66
C GLU A 21 10.76 23.38 23.33
N HIS A 22 9.74 23.58 24.16
CA HIS A 22 8.68 24.58 24.00
C HIS A 22 9.08 26.04 24.36
N GLN A 23 10.35 26.43 24.25
CA GLN A 23 10.77 27.79 24.67
C GLN A 23 10.72 28.88 23.58
N GLY A 24 10.17 28.61 22.40
CA GLY A 24 10.36 29.48 21.24
C GLY A 24 9.11 30.09 20.60
N ALA A 25 8.22 30.75 21.36
CA ALA A 25 7.38 31.86 20.86
C ALA A 25 6.53 32.43 22.02
N SER A 26 7.05 33.47 22.68
CA SER A 26 6.32 34.26 23.67
C SER A 26 5.21 35.06 22.98
N ALA A 27 3.96 34.67 23.19
CA ALA A 27 2.81 35.55 23.04
C ALA A 27 2.27 35.88 24.44
N SER A 28 2.14 37.18 24.66
CA SER A 28 1.82 37.89 25.90
C SER A 28 0.56 37.42 26.63
N GLU A 29 0.80 36.99 27.85
CA GLU A 29 0.09 37.25 29.11
C GLU A 29 -1.00 38.36 29.09
N HIS A 30 -2.29 38.03 29.20
CA HIS A 30 -3.21 38.53 30.25
C HIS A 30 -4.66 38.00 30.11
N GLN A 31 -5.24 37.67 31.27
CA GLN A 31 -6.68 37.57 31.59
C GLN A 31 -7.52 36.41 31.05
N GLY A 32 -7.60 35.35 31.86
CA GLY A 32 -8.65 34.32 31.78
C GLY A 32 -8.55 33.19 32.81
N ALA A 33 -7.95 33.46 33.98
CA ALA A 33 -7.60 32.44 34.97
C ALA A 33 -8.76 32.15 35.93
N ARG A 34 -9.71 31.27 35.54
CA ARG A 34 -10.45 30.41 36.50
C ARG A 34 -11.28 29.28 35.87
N ALA A 35 -11.60 29.34 34.57
CA ALA A 35 -12.24 28.20 33.87
C ALA A 35 -11.23 27.19 33.26
N SER A 36 -9.92 27.49 33.27
CA SER A 36 -8.87 26.72 32.59
C SER A 36 -8.27 25.56 33.42
N ILE A 37 -8.45 25.55 34.74
CA ILE A 37 -7.73 24.61 35.62
C ILE A 37 -8.33 23.19 35.56
N MET A 38 -9.64 23.03 35.36
CA MET A 38 -10.25 21.70 35.32
C MET A 38 -10.18 21.05 33.94
N THR A 39 -10.21 21.84 32.85
CA THR A 39 -10.00 21.37 31.48
C THR A 39 -8.52 21.07 31.20
N SER A 40 -7.58 21.80 31.81
CA SER A 40 -6.14 21.54 31.63
C SER A 40 -5.68 20.27 32.34
N ILE A 41 -6.24 19.88 33.49
CA ILE A 41 -5.83 18.66 34.19
C ILE A 41 -6.24 17.39 33.42
N THR A 42 -7.44 17.37 32.82
CA THR A 42 -7.87 16.28 31.93
C THR A 42 -7.14 16.30 30.59
N ALA A 43 -6.92 17.47 29.98
CA ALA A 43 -6.19 17.59 28.72
C ALA A 43 -4.70 17.21 28.86
N VAL A 44 -4.03 17.62 29.94
CA VAL A 44 -2.62 17.26 30.19
C VAL A 44 -2.46 15.76 30.46
N GLY A 45 -3.41 15.14 31.18
CA GLY A 45 -3.44 13.68 31.37
C GLY A 45 -3.66 12.90 30.08
N LEU A 46 -4.58 13.36 29.21
CA LEU A 46 -4.81 12.77 27.89
C LEU A 46 -3.64 12.99 26.92
N LYS A 47 -2.96 14.15 26.99
CA LYS A 47 -1.81 14.48 26.16
C LYS A 47 -0.60 13.63 26.53
N ARG A 48 -0.38 13.39 27.83
CA ARG A 48 0.67 12.49 28.32
C ARG A 48 0.42 11.05 27.88
N ARG A 49 -0.82 10.54 28.00
CA ARG A 49 -1.18 9.21 27.49
C ARG A 49 -1.03 9.08 25.98
N ALA A 50 -1.41 10.09 25.20
CA ALA A 50 -1.29 10.04 23.74
C ALA A 50 0.17 10.04 23.25
N GLY A 51 1.06 10.81 23.92
CA GLY A 51 2.49 10.78 23.64
C GLY A 51 3.14 9.44 24.01
N GLU A 52 2.75 8.86 25.16
CA GLU A 52 3.18 7.53 25.58
C GLU A 52 2.70 6.43 24.60
N PHE A 53 1.47 6.55 24.07
CA PHE A 53 0.93 5.59 23.09
C PHE A 53 1.62 5.69 21.73
N PHE A 54 1.91 6.91 21.24
CA PHE A 54 2.61 7.08 19.96
C PHE A 54 4.02 6.49 20.01
N GLY A 55 4.79 6.75 21.08
CA GLY A 55 6.15 6.23 21.22
C GLY A 55 6.23 4.71 21.31
N PHE A 56 5.19 4.05 21.84
CA PHE A 56 5.12 2.58 21.90
C PHE A 56 5.05 1.94 20.50
N TRP A 57 4.26 2.53 19.60
CA TRP A 57 4.01 1.98 18.26
C TRP A 57 4.96 2.52 17.20
N TYR A 58 5.43 3.75 17.37
CA TYR A 58 6.36 4.42 16.48
C TYR A 58 7.56 4.91 17.30
N PRO A 59 8.51 4.00 17.58
CA PRO A 59 9.73 4.29 18.35
C PRO A 59 10.47 5.52 17.81
N SER A 60 10.46 5.63 16.47
CA SER A 60 11.16 6.66 15.74
C SER A 60 10.37 7.11 14.52
N MET A 61 10.70 8.32 14.06
CA MET A 61 10.18 8.86 12.80
C MET A 61 10.52 7.96 11.61
N GLU A 62 11.66 7.27 11.66
CA GLU A 62 12.09 6.33 10.62
C GLU A 62 11.14 5.14 10.53
N VAL A 63 10.74 4.55 11.67
CA VAL A 63 9.78 3.43 11.70
C VAL A 63 8.41 3.88 11.16
N TRP A 64 7.96 5.08 11.55
CA TRP A 64 6.71 5.63 11.02
C TRP A 64 6.77 5.86 9.50
N GLN A 65 7.84 6.47 8.99
CA GLN A 65 8.03 6.68 7.56
C GLN A 65 8.10 5.37 6.79
N TRP A 66 8.77 4.36 7.34
CA TRP A 66 8.88 3.04 6.75
C TRP A 66 7.51 2.35 6.63
N ARG A 67 6.73 2.28 7.73
CA ARG A 67 5.38 1.69 7.71
C ARG A 67 4.48 2.41 6.71
N ARG A 68 4.42 3.73 6.80
CA ARG A 68 3.66 4.57 5.87
C ARG A 68 4.02 4.30 4.40
N SER A 69 5.31 4.12 4.11
CA SER A 69 5.77 3.86 2.75
C SER A 69 5.42 2.45 2.29
N LEU A 70 5.48 1.46 3.18
CA LEU A 70 5.04 0.10 2.88
C LEU A 70 3.55 0.03 2.60
N SER A 71 2.71 0.56 3.49
CA SER A 71 1.24 0.55 3.31
C SER A 71 0.83 1.28 2.02
N TYR A 72 1.54 2.36 1.66
CA TYR A 72 1.35 3.03 0.37
C TYR A 72 1.56 2.06 -0.81
N TRP A 73 2.72 1.41 -0.85
CA TRP A 73 3.06 0.53 -1.96
C TRP A 73 2.21 -0.73 -1.99
N ILE A 74 1.81 -1.26 -0.83
CA ILE A 74 0.81 -2.36 -0.76
C ILE A 74 -0.48 -1.91 -1.44
N ALA A 75 -1.05 -0.76 -1.06
CA ALA A 75 -2.30 -0.27 -1.64
C ALA A 75 -2.18 0.03 -3.16
N VAL A 76 -1.10 0.70 -3.58
CA VAL A 76 -0.85 1.04 -4.99
C VAL A 76 -0.67 -0.20 -5.86
N THR A 77 0.19 -1.12 -5.46
CA THR A 77 0.46 -2.33 -6.26
C THR A 77 -0.74 -3.28 -6.25
N PHE A 78 -1.53 -3.34 -5.16
CA PHE A 78 -2.79 -4.09 -5.17
C PHE A 78 -3.79 -3.47 -6.16
N PHE A 79 -3.90 -2.13 -6.20
CA PHE A 79 -4.78 -1.43 -7.13
C PHE A 79 -4.36 -1.62 -8.59
N GLU A 80 -3.09 -1.43 -8.93
CA GLU A 80 -2.55 -1.70 -10.28
C GLU A 80 -2.73 -3.17 -10.67
N GLY A 81 -2.44 -4.11 -9.76
CA GLY A 81 -2.66 -5.53 -9.96
C GLY A 81 -4.12 -5.83 -10.33
N SER A 82 -5.06 -5.22 -9.61
CA SER A 82 -6.50 -5.36 -9.84
C SER A 82 -6.93 -4.77 -11.19
N LEU A 83 -6.40 -3.61 -11.58
CA LEU A 83 -6.68 -3.00 -12.89
C LEU A 83 -6.21 -3.89 -14.05
N PHE A 84 -4.99 -4.42 -13.97
CA PHE A 84 -4.45 -5.32 -14.98
C PHE A 84 -5.27 -6.60 -15.12
N PHE A 85 -5.65 -7.23 -14.01
CA PHE A 85 -6.52 -8.40 -14.07
C PHE A 85 -7.90 -8.04 -14.62
N MET A 86 -8.51 -6.95 -14.16
CA MET A 86 -9.83 -6.49 -14.62
C MET A 86 -9.86 -6.29 -16.14
N ILE A 87 -8.93 -5.52 -16.69
CA ILE A 87 -8.87 -5.25 -18.13
C ILE A 87 -8.62 -6.57 -18.88
N SER A 88 -7.62 -7.36 -18.47
CA SER A 88 -7.28 -8.63 -19.16
C SER A 88 -8.42 -9.64 -19.15
N SER A 89 -9.16 -9.77 -18.04
CA SER A 89 -10.28 -10.69 -17.91
C SER A 89 -11.46 -10.28 -18.79
N PHE A 90 -11.79 -8.99 -18.86
CA PHE A 90 -12.81 -8.52 -19.79
C PHE A 90 -12.37 -8.65 -21.25
N MET A 91 -11.08 -8.50 -21.55
CA MET A 91 -10.54 -8.78 -22.89
C MET A 91 -10.62 -10.27 -23.24
N PHE A 92 -10.36 -11.18 -22.29
CA PHE A 92 -10.53 -12.62 -22.48
C PHE A 92 -11.97 -13.04 -22.81
N CYS A 93 -12.98 -12.28 -22.38
CA CYS A 93 -14.37 -12.52 -22.79
C CYS A 93 -14.58 -12.43 -24.31
N TYR A 94 -13.66 -11.75 -25.02
CA TYR A 94 -13.72 -11.56 -26.46
C TYR A 94 -12.44 -12.06 -27.15
N ALA A 95 -11.75 -13.05 -26.57
CA ALA A 95 -10.41 -13.48 -27.02
C ALA A 95 -10.34 -13.80 -28.52
N ASP A 96 -11.39 -14.42 -29.08
CA ASP A 96 -11.47 -14.80 -30.49
C ASP A 96 -11.58 -13.58 -31.43
N LYS A 97 -12.06 -12.44 -30.93
CA LYS A 97 -12.17 -11.18 -31.68
C LYS A 97 -10.93 -10.30 -31.59
N LEU A 98 -9.96 -10.65 -30.74
CA LEU A 98 -8.75 -9.85 -30.54
C LEU A 98 -7.62 -10.17 -31.53
N GLY A 99 -7.76 -11.20 -32.36
CA GLY A 99 -6.79 -11.52 -33.40
C GLY A 99 -5.36 -11.62 -32.85
N GLY A 100 -4.39 -11.00 -33.53
CA GLY A 100 -2.98 -11.02 -33.12
C GLY A 100 -2.74 -10.36 -31.75
N ILE A 101 -3.41 -9.24 -31.46
CA ILE A 101 -3.17 -8.50 -30.19
C ILE A 101 -3.75 -9.20 -28.95
N ARG A 102 -4.38 -10.37 -29.10
CA ARG A 102 -4.93 -11.17 -27.98
C ARG A 102 -3.92 -11.31 -26.85
N MET A 103 -2.72 -11.81 -27.12
CA MET A 103 -1.71 -12.04 -26.08
C MET A 103 -1.27 -10.76 -25.37
N ALA A 104 -1.18 -9.65 -26.09
CA ALA A 104 -0.82 -8.33 -25.53
C ALA A 104 -1.88 -7.82 -24.55
N LEU A 105 -3.16 -7.91 -24.93
CA LEU A 105 -4.28 -7.43 -24.12
C LEU A 105 -4.71 -8.38 -22.99
N THR A 106 -4.27 -9.64 -23.02
CA THR A 106 -4.70 -10.66 -22.09
C THR A 106 -3.55 -11.20 -21.25
N THR A 107 -2.74 -12.12 -21.78
CA THR A 107 -1.66 -12.80 -21.06
C THR A 107 -0.63 -11.84 -20.47
N TRP A 108 -0.16 -10.85 -21.23
CA TRP A 108 0.82 -9.88 -20.72
C TRP A 108 0.25 -8.96 -19.64
N GLY A 109 -1.04 -8.59 -19.74
CA GLY A 109 -1.73 -7.90 -18.67
C GLY A 109 -1.80 -8.74 -17.40
N TYR A 110 -2.11 -10.03 -17.51
CA TYR A 110 -2.03 -10.96 -16.38
C TYR A 110 -0.62 -11.15 -15.80
N VAL A 111 0.45 -11.11 -16.61
CA VAL A 111 1.83 -11.11 -16.10
C VAL A 111 2.05 -9.86 -15.24
N ALA A 112 1.74 -8.67 -15.77
CA ALA A 112 1.91 -7.40 -15.06
C ALA A 112 1.09 -7.34 -13.77
N GLY A 113 -0.15 -7.86 -13.80
CA GLY A 113 -1.01 -7.97 -12.63
C GLY A 113 -0.43 -8.89 -11.55
N LYS A 114 0.13 -10.04 -11.92
CA LYS A 114 0.75 -10.96 -10.95
C LYS A 114 2.01 -10.38 -10.32
N VAL A 115 2.86 -9.70 -11.08
CA VAL A 115 4.05 -9.01 -10.53
C VAL A 115 3.65 -8.01 -9.44
N ASN A 116 2.57 -7.27 -9.69
CA ASN A 116 2.00 -6.33 -8.74
C ASN A 116 1.45 -7.03 -7.48
N PHE A 117 0.64 -8.08 -7.63
CA PHE A 117 0.13 -8.84 -6.49
C PHE A 117 1.23 -9.57 -5.70
N ILE A 118 2.26 -10.11 -6.35
CA ILE A 118 3.43 -10.69 -5.66
C ILE A 118 4.11 -9.63 -4.82
N SER A 119 4.31 -8.43 -5.39
CA SER A 119 4.94 -7.32 -4.70
C SER A 119 4.11 -6.88 -3.50
N CYS A 120 2.80 -6.66 -3.64
CA CYS A 120 1.94 -6.22 -2.53
C CYS A 120 1.89 -7.26 -1.40
N THR A 121 1.66 -8.54 -1.72
CA THR A 121 1.53 -9.61 -0.72
C THR A 121 2.85 -9.94 -0.04
N TYR A 122 3.97 -9.80 -0.75
CA TYR A 122 5.30 -9.87 -0.15
C TYR A 122 5.53 -8.70 0.82
N LEU A 123 5.18 -7.48 0.45
CA LEU A 123 5.29 -6.32 1.34
C LEU A 123 4.40 -6.44 2.59
N MET A 124 3.20 -7.03 2.48
CA MET A 124 2.37 -7.37 3.66
C MET A 124 3.10 -8.33 4.62
N CYS A 125 3.76 -9.36 4.07
CA CYS A 125 4.59 -10.28 4.88
C CYS A 125 5.76 -9.54 5.54
N ILE A 126 6.43 -8.65 4.83
CA ILE A 126 7.54 -7.86 5.36
C ILE A 126 7.07 -6.92 6.47
N GLU A 127 5.91 -6.27 6.31
CA GLU A 127 5.34 -5.38 7.31
C GLU A 127 5.01 -6.12 8.62
N THR A 128 4.34 -7.27 8.53
CA THR A 128 4.01 -8.09 9.71
C THR A 128 5.24 -8.63 10.46
N ILE A 129 6.27 -9.09 9.74
CA ILE A 129 7.47 -9.70 10.35
C ILE A 129 8.39 -8.67 11.02
N ASN A 130 8.43 -7.46 10.48
CA ASN A 130 9.28 -6.38 10.98
C ASN A 130 8.49 -5.37 11.83
N LEU A 131 7.27 -5.71 12.22
CA LEU A 131 6.50 -4.96 13.21
C LEU A 131 7.20 -5.07 14.56
N THR A 132 7.67 -3.95 15.12
CA THR A 132 8.32 -3.90 16.43
C THR A 132 7.50 -3.06 17.39
N ALA A 133 7.25 -3.63 18.57
CA ALA A 133 6.77 -2.90 19.74
C ALA A 133 7.98 -2.35 20.49
N ASP A 134 8.01 -1.07 20.82
CA ASP A 134 8.97 -0.62 21.83
C ASP A 134 8.51 -1.17 23.17
N LYS A 135 9.33 -2.06 23.76
CA LYS A 135 9.17 -2.45 25.16
C LYS A 135 9.46 -1.21 25.98
N HIS A 136 8.43 -0.41 26.18
CA HIS A 136 8.51 0.76 27.04
C HIS A 136 9.10 0.26 28.34
N LYS A 137 10.32 0.70 28.68
CA LYS A 137 11.00 0.36 29.92
C LYS A 137 10.17 0.98 31.02
N GLY A 138 9.05 0.32 31.35
CA GLY A 138 8.13 0.71 32.39
C GLY A 138 8.99 0.97 33.60
N ASN A 139 8.94 2.21 34.07
CA ASN A 139 9.81 2.72 35.11
C ASN A 139 9.53 1.89 36.38
N LYS A 140 10.19 0.74 36.51
CA LYS A 140 10.01 -0.25 37.59
C LYS A 140 10.31 0.36 38.96
N ASN A 141 10.83 1.58 39.00
CA ASN A 141 11.09 2.35 40.21
C ASN A 141 9.85 3.09 40.75
N ARG A 142 8.69 3.05 40.09
CA ARG A 142 7.42 3.40 40.74
C ARG A 142 6.78 2.17 41.37
N SER A 143 7.49 1.55 42.30
CA SER A 143 6.79 0.90 43.41
C SER A 143 5.87 1.96 44.03
N PRO A 144 4.55 1.74 44.14
CA PRO A 144 3.72 2.62 44.93
C PRO A 144 4.29 2.54 46.34
N SER A 145 5.05 3.56 46.75
CA SER A 145 5.41 3.74 48.13
C SER A 145 4.10 3.74 48.88
N ARG A 146 3.83 2.61 49.51
CA ARG A 146 2.82 2.43 50.52
C ARG A 146 3.18 3.48 51.57
N GLN A 147 2.61 4.68 51.44
CA GLN A 147 2.58 5.70 52.48
C GLN A 147 1.72 5.14 53.62
N THR A 148 2.24 4.13 54.30
CA THR A 148 1.90 3.88 55.68
C THR A 148 2.60 4.97 56.48
N SER A 149 1.82 6.02 56.73
CA SER A 149 2.04 7.01 57.76
C SER A 149 2.28 6.30 59.10
N ARG A 150 3.55 6.08 59.45
CA ARG A 150 3.95 5.85 60.84
C ARG A 150 5.09 6.80 61.19
N GLN A 151 4.65 7.91 61.76
CA GLN A 151 5.34 8.75 62.72
C GLN A 151 6.33 7.93 63.58
N GLN A 152 7.62 8.24 63.51
CA GLN A 152 8.47 8.38 64.69
C GLN A 152 9.81 9.07 64.35
N ARG A 153 10.06 10.16 65.07
CA ARG A 153 11.30 10.94 65.09
C ARG A 153 12.47 10.12 65.64
N SER A 154 13.67 10.33 65.12
CA SER A 154 14.90 10.57 65.91
C SER A 154 16.02 11.13 65.01
N PRO A 155 16.88 12.04 65.51
CA PRO A 155 17.98 12.63 64.75
C PRO A 155 19.32 11.95 65.07
N SER A 156 20.20 11.80 64.07
CA SER A 156 21.66 12.04 64.13
C SER A 156 22.45 11.22 63.09
N SER A 157 23.66 11.72 62.84
CA SER A 157 24.80 11.20 62.07
C SER A 157 24.80 11.39 60.54
N VAL A 158 25.46 12.50 60.19
CA VAL A 158 26.19 12.79 58.95
C VAL A 158 27.13 11.63 58.58
N SER A 159 27.03 11.10 57.36
CA SER A 159 28.18 10.46 56.68
C SER A 159 28.18 10.85 55.20
N SER A 160 29.18 11.65 54.85
CA SER A 160 29.67 11.90 53.50
C SER A 160 30.27 10.62 52.92
N THR A 161 29.72 10.10 51.84
CA THR A 161 30.40 9.07 51.03
C THR A 161 29.84 9.06 49.60
N ASP A 162 30.72 9.44 48.69
CA ASP A 162 30.89 8.99 47.32
C ASP A 162 29.74 9.17 46.32
N SER A 163 29.84 10.31 45.64
CA SER A 163 29.37 10.54 44.28
C SER A 163 30.01 9.54 43.31
N GLU A 164 29.51 8.31 43.26
CA GLU A 164 29.73 7.41 42.14
C GLU A 164 28.97 7.98 40.94
N SER A 165 29.73 8.61 40.04
CA SER A 165 29.30 8.89 38.68
C SER A 165 28.98 7.55 38.01
N SER A 166 27.74 7.09 38.13
CA SER A 166 27.19 6.01 37.33
C SER A 166 27.22 6.46 35.87
N SER A 167 28.35 6.21 35.21
CA SER A 167 28.47 6.26 33.77
C SER A 167 27.41 5.32 33.25
N SER A 168 26.29 5.91 32.82
CA SER A 168 25.29 5.25 32.02
C SER A 168 26.03 4.83 30.76
N SER A 169 26.65 3.65 30.81
CA SER A 169 27.12 2.96 29.64
C SER A 169 25.93 2.94 28.71
N ASP A 170 26.08 3.70 27.62
CA ASP A 170 25.26 3.63 26.43
C ASP A 170 25.25 2.17 26.02
N ALA A 171 24.35 1.41 26.62
CA ALA A 171 24.15 0.02 26.34
C ALA A 171 23.62 0.01 24.92
N ASP A 172 24.55 -0.14 23.98
CA ASP A 172 24.35 -0.21 22.53
C ASP A 172 22.98 -0.77 22.27
N GLU A 173 22.06 0.12 21.91
CA GLU A 173 20.71 -0.23 21.57
C GLU A 173 20.82 -1.14 20.35
N LYS A 174 20.79 -2.45 20.59
CA LYS A 174 21.00 -3.46 19.56
C LYS A 174 19.86 -3.31 18.56
N LYS A 175 20.14 -2.59 17.47
CA LYS A 175 19.23 -2.46 16.32
C LYS A 175 18.74 -3.85 15.96
N GLN A 176 17.43 -4.06 16.07
CA GLN A 176 16.88 -5.36 15.69
C GLN A 176 17.17 -5.61 14.21
N PRO A 177 17.65 -6.81 13.85
CA PRO A 177 17.89 -7.13 12.45
C PRO A 177 16.59 -7.08 11.65
N PHE A 178 16.68 -6.50 10.45
CA PHE A 178 15.61 -6.50 9.47
C PHE A 178 15.53 -7.87 8.77
N TYR A 179 14.33 -8.39 8.56
CA TYR A 179 14.13 -9.70 7.94
C TYR A 179 13.34 -9.61 6.64
N PHE A 180 13.88 -10.25 5.61
CA PHE A 180 13.25 -10.34 4.28
C PHE A 180 12.47 -11.63 4.04
N TRP A 181 12.67 -12.67 4.86
CA TRP A 181 12.07 -13.97 4.61
C TRP A 181 10.61 -14.03 5.10
N PRO A 182 9.60 -14.21 4.20
CA PRO A 182 8.18 -14.10 4.55
C PRO A 182 7.67 -15.22 5.47
N PHE A 183 8.40 -16.33 5.56
CA PHE A 183 8.01 -17.48 6.37
C PHE A 183 8.61 -17.49 7.78
N ARG A 184 9.08 -16.33 8.30
CA ARG A 184 9.51 -16.18 9.71
C ARG A 184 8.31 -16.08 10.67
N TYR A 185 7.39 -17.04 10.61
CA TYR A 185 6.12 -17.01 11.35
C TYR A 185 6.30 -16.83 12.86
N GLN A 186 7.25 -17.53 13.49
CA GLN A 186 7.45 -17.45 14.94
C GLN A 186 7.79 -16.03 15.41
N LYS A 187 8.52 -15.27 14.58
CA LYS A 187 8.84 -13.87 14.89
C LYS A 187 7.61 -13.00 14.70
N ALA A 188 6.92 -13.13 13.55
CA ALA A 188 5.72 -12.35 13.27
C ALA A 188 4.65 -12.55 14.34
N LEU A 189 4.34 -13.80 14.71
CA LEU A 189 3.35 -14.13 15.73
C LEU A 189 3.72 -13.57 17.10
N ARG A 190 4.99 -13.68 17.51
CA ARG A 190 5.46 -13.07 18.77
C ARG A 190 5.32 -11.55 18.75
N ASN A 191 5.66 -10.91 17.64
CA ASN A 191 5.54 -9.47 17.50
C ASN A 191 4.08 -9.00 17.55
N LEU A 192 3.17 -9.73 16.88
CA LEU A 192 1.73 -9.46 16.92
C LEU A 192 1.16 -9.68 18.32
N GLU A 193 1.55 -10.76 19.00
CA GLU A 193 1.16 -11.05 20.38
C GLU A 193 1.64 -9.96 21.36
N GLU A 194 2.90 -9.52 21.23
CA GLU A 194 3.45 -8.41 22.03
C GLU A 194 2.68 -7.08 21.82
N LEU A 195 1.98 -6.96 20.69
CA LEU A 195 1.16 -5.81 20.31
C LEU A 195 -0.32 -5.99 20.64
N GLY A 196 -0.70 -7.12 21.25
CA GLY A 196 -2.09 -7.47 21.54
C GLY A 196 -2.93 -7.75 20.29
N SER A 197 -2.29 -7.99 19.14
CA SER A 197 -2.94 -8.39 17.90
C SER A 197 -3.01 -9.92 17.80
N GLY A 198 -4.05 -10.41 17.15
CA GLY A 198 -4.18 -11.82 16.84
C GLY A 198 -3.18 -12.29 15.79
N PRO A 199 -3.18 -13.60 15.44
CA PRO A 199 -2.29 -14.14 14.41
C PRO A 199 -2.78 -13.84 12.97
N TRP A 200 -4.00 -13.34 12.82
CA TRP A 200 -4.68 -13.15 11.53
C TRP A 200 -3.91 -12.28 10.53
N PRO A 201 -3.26 -11.17 10.92
CA PRO A 201 -2.49 -10.36 9.97
C PRO A 201 -1.40 -11.15 9.25
N TYR A 202 -0.70 -12.00 9.99
CA TYR A 202 0.34 -12.86 9.42
C TYR A 202 -0.26 -13.92 8.48
N TYR A 203 -1.34 -14.58 8.92
CA TYR A 203 -2.00 -15.60 8.11
C TYR A 203 -2.59 -15.03 6.83
N ALA A 204 -3.30 -13.91 6.89
CA ALA A 204 -3.82 -13.22 5.70
C ALA A 204 -2.70 -12.93 4.70
N SER A 205 -1.60 -12.33 5.17
CA SER A 205 -0.43 -11.98 4.34
C SER A 205 0.19 -13.20 3.63
N VAL A 206 0.47 -14.27 4.38
CA VAL A 206 1.10 -15.48 3.82
C VAL A 206 0.14 -16.23 2.89
N ILE A 207 -1.14 -16.32 3.25
CA ILE A 207 -2.14 -16.99 2.43
C ILE A 207 -2.28 -16.28 1.07
N TYR A 208 -2.36 -14.94 1.05
CA TYR A 208 -2.36 -14.20 -0.21
C TYR A 208 -1.07 -14.40 -1.01
N PHE A 209 0.10 -14.36 -0.35
CA PHE A 209 1.39 -14.57 -1.00
C PHE A 209 1.51 -15.96 -1.64
N LEU A 210 1.03 -17.01 -0.96
CA LEU A 210 0.95 -18.36 -1.51
C LEU A 210 -0.05 -18.44 -2.67
N GLY A 211 -1.21 -17.79 -2.53
CA GLY A 211 -2.23 -17.74 -3.58
C GLY A 211 -1.72 -17.14 -4.89
N VAL A 212 -0.97 -16.04 -4.83
CA VAL A 212 -0.40 -15.42 -6.04
C VAL A 212 0.77 -16.22 -6.60
N GLY A 213 1.53 -16.91 -5.74
CA GLY A 213 2.51 -17.91 -6.15
C GLY A 213 1.88 -19.02 -6.99
N LEU A 214 0.74 -19.57 -6.55
CA LEU A 214 -0.01 -20.60 -7.27
C LEU A 214 -0.56 -20.08 -8.61
N PHE A 215 -1.11 -18.87 -8.66
CA PHE A 215 -1.49 -18.25 -9.93
C PHE A 215 -0.33 -18.15 -10.93
N SER A 216 0.89 -17.93 -10.42
CA SER A 216 2.09 -17.79 -11.26
C SER A 216 2.54 -19.12 -11.86
N VAL A 217 2.35 -20.24 -11.17
CA VAL A 217 2.69 -21.59 -11.68
C VAL A 217 1.97 -21.90 -12.99
N GLY A 218 0.65 -21.67 -13.05
CA GLY A 218 -0.15 -21.91 -14.25
C GLY A 218 0.27 -21.03 -15.42
N LEU A 219 0.61 -19.77 -15.15
CA LEU A 219 1.08 -18.85 -16.18
C LEU A 219 2.46 -19.26 -16.72
N VAL A 220 3.38 -19.68 -15.85
CA VAL A 220 4.70 -20.17 -16.28
C VAL A 220 4.57 -21.38 -17.21
N ALA A 221 3.59 -22.26 -16.97
CA ALA A 221 3.34 -23.39 -17.86
C ALA A 221 3.01 -22.98 -19.30
N GLU A 222 2.33 -21.84 -19.52
CA GLU A 222 2.04 -21.30 -20.86
C GLU A 222 3.31 -20.86 -21.62
N PHE A 223 4.40 -20.56 -20.90
CA PHE A 223 5.65 -20.09 -21.48
C PHE A 223 6.69 -21.20 -21.69
N ILE A 224 6.41 -22.45 -21.31
CA ILE A 224 7.34 -23.56 -21.47
C ILE A 224 7.13 -24.21 -22.86
N PRO A 225 8.06 -24.06 -23.80
CA PRO A 225 7.93 -24.67 -25.12
C PRO A 225 8.01 -26.19 -25.02
N GLY A 226 7.14 -26.89 -25.76
CA GLY A 226 7.11 -28.35 -25.84
C GLY A 226 6.31 -29.06 -24.74
N LEU A 227 5.68 -28.31 -23.83
CA LEU A 227 4.76 -28.91 -22.86
C LEU A 227 3.46 -29.36 -23.56
N PRO A 228 2.91 -30.56 -23.27
CA PRO A 228 1.63 -30.99 -23.84
C PRO A 228 0.51 -30.01 -23.50
N GLU A 229 -0.33 -29.64 -24.47
CA GLU A 229 -1.42 -28.66 -24.31
C GLU A 229 -2.37 -29.01 -23.17
N GLU A 230 -2.72 -30.30 -23.03
CA GLU A 230 -3.54 -30.79 -21.92
C GLU A 230 -2.89 -30.55 -20.55
N LEU A 231 -1.57 -30.70 -20.45
CA LEU A 231 -0.84 -30.44 -19.21
C LEU A 231 -0.77 -28.93 -18.91
N VAL A 232 -0.57 -28.09 -19.93
CA VAL A 232 -0.61 -26.62 -19.78
C VAL A 232 -2.00 -26.21 -19.26
N LYS A 233 -3.07 -26.65 -19.94
CA LYS A 233 -4.45 -26.34 -19.58
C LYS A 233 -4.80 -26.83 -18.19
N TRP A 234 -4.47 -28.08 -17.86
CA TRP A 234 -4.74 -28.64 -16.54
C TRP A 234 -3.98 -27.89 -15.44
N THR A 235 -2.69 -27.60 -15.65
CA THR A 235 -1.86 -26.84 -14.70
C THR A 235 -2.41 -25.43 -14.49
N LEU A 236 -2.82 -24.76 -15.57
CA LEU A 236 -3.44 -23.44 -15.51
C LEU A 236 -4.73 -23.47 -14.67
N LEU A 237 -5.64 -24.39 -14.97
CA LEU A 237 -6.93 -24.50 -14.28
C LEU A 237 -6.77 -24.81 -12.79
N ILE A 238 -5.95 -25.81 -12.44
CA ILE A 238 -5.77 -26.19 -11.04
C ILE A 238 -5.04 -25.10 -10.25
N SER A 239 -4.03 -24.46 -10.83
CA SER A 239 -3.28 -23.42 -10.13
C SER A 239 -4.12 -22.16 -9.93
N PHE A 240 -5.00 -21.82 -10.89
CA PHE A 240 -5.95 -20.72 -10.74
C PHE A 240 -7.02 -21.02 -9.70
N LEU A 241 -7.54 -22.25 -9.64
CA LEU A 241 -8.50 -22.64 -8.61
C LEU A 241 -7.88 -22.57 -7.21
N LEU A 242 -6.70 -23.18 -7.02
CA LEU A 242 -6.01 -23.14 -5.74
C LEU A 242 -5.62 -21.71 -5.35
N GLY A 243 -5.09 -20.92 -6.30
CA GLY A 243 -4.79 -19.50 -6.08
C GLY A 243 -6.03 -18.71 -5.63
N SER A 244 -7.17 -18.93 -6.28
CA SER A 244 -8.45 -18.27 -5.94
C SER A 244 -8.96 -18.66 -4.55
N VAL A 245 -8.86 -19.95 -4.19
CA VAL A 245 -9.23 -20.43 -2.86
C VAL A 245 -8.35 -19.79 -1.79
N PHE A 246 -7.04 -19.67 -2.03
CA PHE A 246 -6.15 -18.99 -1.09
C PHE A 246 -6.50 -17.50 -0.96
N PHE A 247 -6.78 -16.79 -2.06
CA PHE A 247 -7.27 -15.41 -1.97
C PHE A 247 -8.58 -15.27 -1.18
N LEU A 248 -9.49 -16.24 -1.28
CA LEU A 248 -10.72 -16.27 -0.48
C LEU A 248 -10.41 -16.46 1.01
N LEU A 249 -9.53 -17.40 1.35
CA LEU A 249 -9.09 -17.62 2.73
C LEU A 249 -8.36 -16.39 3.30
N GLY A 250 -7.56 -15.69 2.48
CA GLY A 250 -6.93 -14.43 2.84
C GLY A 250 -7.94 -13.34 3.17
N GLY A 251 -8.95 -13.15 2.32
CA GLY A 251 -10.04 -12.19 2.54
C GLY A 251 -10.89 -12.53 3.78
N LEU A 252 -11.17 -13.81 4.02
CA LEU A 252 -11.85 -14.25 5.23
C LEU A 252 -11.02 -13.95 6.49
N ALA A 253 -9.69 -14.13 6.44
CA ALA A 253 -8.81 -13.77 7.54
C ALA A 253 -8.81 -12.25 7.81
N GLU A 254 -8.84 -11.41 6.77
CA GLU A 254 -9.04 -9.95 6.92
C GLU A 254 -10.41 -9.63 7.53
N CYS A 255 -11.47 -10.34 7.15
CA CYS A 255 -12.79 -10.16 7.75
C CYS A 255 -12.80 -10.50 9.24
N VAL A 256 -12.06 -11.53 9.67
CA VAL A 256 -11.90 -11.84 11.10
C VAL A 256 -11.10 -10.75 11.81
N GLU A 257 -9.99 -10.28 11.21
CA GLU A 257 -9.16 -9.20 11.78
C GLU A 257 -9.92 -7.87 11.94
N ASN A 258 -10.86 -7.55 11.04
CA ASN A 258 -11.70 -6.35 11.12
C ASN A 258 -13.07 -6.62 11.77
N GLU A 259 -13.21 -7.74 12.50
CA GLU A 259 -14.42 -8.09 13.24
C GLU A 259 -15.72 -8.07 12.39
N VAL A 260 -15.63 -8.33 11.08
CA VAL A 260 -16.76 -8.22 10.14
C VAL A 260 -17.93 -9.13 10.55
N PHE A 261 -17.62 -10.28 11.13
CA PHE A 261 -18.61 -11.28 11.55
C PHE A 261 -19.19 -11.03 12.95
N THR A 262 -18.55 -10.18 13.75
CA THR A 262 -18.90 -9.93 15.16
C THR A 262 -19.34 -8.50 15.43
N SER A 263 -19.06 -7.58 14.52
CA SER A 263 -19.29 -6.14 14.66
C SER A 263 -19.91 -5.55 13.38
N LEU A 264 -20.80 -4.57 13.57
CA LEU A 264 -21.35 -3.74 12.49
C LEU A 264 -20.68 -2.36 12.44
N ALA A 265 -19.46 -2.24 12.96
CA ALA A 265 -18.65 -1.03 12.81
C ALA A 265 -18.14 -0.94 11.35
N MET A 266 -18.96 -0.37 10.47
CA MET A 266 -18.71 -0.26 9.03
C MET A 266 -17.68 0.83 8.69
N ASP A 267 -16.48 0.71 9.24
CA ASP A 267 -15.35 1.58 8.90
C ASP A 267 -14.70 1.19 7.55
N GLN A 268 -13.61 1.86 7.20
CA GLN A 268 -12.90 1.62 5.94
C GLN A 268 -12.24 0.24 5.90
N GLY A 269 -11.72 -0.26 7.04
CA GLY A 269 -11.13 -1.59 7.14
C GLY A 269 -12.19 -2.69 6.94
N TRP A 270 -13.37 -2.50 7.53
CA TRP A 270 -14.53 -3.38 7.35
C TRP A 270 -14.92 -3.48 5.87
N TRP A 271 -15.11 -2.34 5.20
CA TRP A 271 -15.48 -2.33 3.78
C TRP A 271 -14.39 -2.91 2.88
N GLY A 272 -13.13 -2.58 3.13
CA GLY A 272 -12.00 -3.14 2.38
C GLY A 272 -11.94 -4.66 2.49
N ALA A 273 -12.09 -5.23 3.69
CA ALA A 273 -12.05 -6.68 3.93
C ALA A 273 -13.23 -7.41 3.25
N VAL A 274 -14.44 -6.84 3.32
CA VAL A 274 -15.62 -7.37 2.64
C VAL A 274 -15.45 -7.36 1.13
N LEU A 275 -14.99 -6.23 0.56
CA LEU A 275 -14.75 -6.12 -0.88
C LEU A 275 -13.68 -7.11 -1.34
N ASN A 276 -12.58 -7.26 -0.62
CA ASN A 276 -11.55 -8.25 -0.95
C ASN A 276 -12.12 -9.68 -0.95
N THR A 277 -12.93 -10.01 0.06
CA THR A 277 -13.58 -11.33 0.14
C THR A 277 -14.54 -11.57 -1.03
N LEU A 278 -15.38 -10.59 -1.36
CA LEU A 278 -16.31 -10.69 -2.50
C LEU A 278 -15.58 -10.78 -3.84
N GLY A 279 -14.48 -10.04 -4.00
CA GLY A 279 -13.58 -10.16 -5.15
C GLY A 279 -13.06 -11.59 -5.29
N SER A 280 -12.56 -12.17 -4.19
CA SER A 280 -12.09 -13.56 -4.15
C SER A 280 -13.17 -14.59 -4.49
N VAL A 281 -14.42 -14.38 -4.06
CA VAL A 281 -15.55 -15.24 -4.45
C VAL A 281 -15.74 -15.24 -5.96
N GLY A 282 -15.67 -14.07 -6.61
CA GLY A 282 -15.71 -13.95 -8.07
C GLY A 282 -14.62 -14.77 -8.78
N PHE A 283 -13.39 -14.75 -8.23
CA PHE A 283 -12.28 -15.57 -8.73
C PHE A 283 -12.51 -17.07 -8.54
N VAL A 284 -13.02 -17.51 -7.38
CA VAL A 284 -13.33 -18.94 -7.15
C VAL A 284 -14.41 -19.44 -8.11
N ILE A 285 -15.46 -18.65 -8.34
CA ILE A 285 -16.50 -18.98 -9.31
C ILE A 285 -15.91 -19.02 -10.73
N GLY A 286 -15.12 -18.02 -11.11
CA GLY A 286 -14.45 -17.99 -12.41
C GLY A 286 -13.55 -19.21 -12.63
N ALA A 287 -12.78 -19.60 -11.62
CA ALA A 287 -11.91 -20.77 -11.68
C ALA A 287 -12.68 -22.08 -11.78
N ALA A 288 -13.76 -22.23 -11.01
CA ALA A 288 -14.62 -23.41 -11.08
C ALA A 288 -15.29 -23.54 -12.46
N LEU A 289 -15.79 -22.43 -13.03
CA LEU A 289 -16.37 -22.41 -14.37
C LEU A 289 -15.35 -22.75 -15.47
N GLY A 290 -14.07 -22.46 -15.27
CA GLY A 290 -12.99 -22.84 -16.20
C GLY A 290 -12.85 -24.36 -16.42
N PHE A 291 -13.36 -25.19 -15.51
CA PHE A 291 -13.40 -26.65 -15.69
C PHE A 291 -14.59 -27.12 -16.52
N VAL A 292 -15.57 -26.25 -16.80
CA VAL A 292 -16.79 -26.62 -17.53
C VAL A 292 -16.63 -26.22 -19.02
N PRO A 293 -16.62 -27.19 -19.95
CA PRO A 293 -16.48 -26.88 -21.38
C PRO A 293 -17.57 -25.92 -21.87
N GLY A 294 -17.16 -24.89 -22.63
CA GLY A 294 -18.08 -23.88 -23.19
C GLY A 294 -18.42 -22.72 -22.26
N PHE A 295 -17.85 -22.66 -21.05
CA PHE A 295 -18.06 -21.57 -20.09
C PHE A 295 -16.90 -20.57 -20.04
N ASP A 296 -16.02 -20.53 -21.05
CA ASP A 296 -14.83 -19.67 -21.08
C ASP A 296 -15.17 -18.17 -20.92
N TYR A 297 -16.26 -17.72 -21.57
CA TYR A 297 -16.78 -16.35 -21.42
C TYR A 297 -17.18 -16.08 -19.97
N SER A 298 -18.00 -16.95 -19.38
CA SER A 298 -18.53 -16.78 -18.03
C SER A 298 -17.42 -16.82 -16.98
N ALA A 299 -16.45 -17.72 -17.15
CA ALA A 299 -15.25 -17.79 -16.32
C ALA A 299 -14.47 -16.47 -16.34
N SER A 300 -14.18 -15.97 -17.55
CA SER A 300 -13.45 -14.71 -17.77
C SER A 300 -14.22 -13.50 -17.23
N PHE A 301 -15.54 -13.48 -17.41
CA PHE A 301 -16.41 -12.42 -16.90
C PHE A 301 -16.42 -12.40 -15.36
N CYS A 302 -16.51 -13.56 -14.71
CA CYS A 302 -16.43 -13.67 -13.26
C CYS A 302 -15.08 -13.18 -12.71
N TYR A 303 -13.96 -13.50 -13.37
CA TYR A 303 -12.65 -12.93 -13.03
C TYR A 303 -12.63 -11.41 -13.20
N GLY A 304 -13.20 -10.88 -14.28
CA GLY A 304 -13.29 -9.44 -14.53
C GLY A 304 -14.09 -8.70 -13.45
N VAL A 305 -15.25 -9.24 -13.07
CA VAL A 305 -16.08 -8.70 -11.99
C VAL A 305 -15.34 -8.79 -10.64
N GLY A 306 -14.76 -9.94 -10.31
CA GLY A 306 -13.97 -10.10 -9.07
C GLY A 306 -12.82 -9.10 -8.99
N SER A 307 -12.13 -8.87 -10.11
CA SER A 307 -11.02 -7.90 -10.21
C SER A 307 -11.49 -6.45 -10.11
N ALA A 308 -12.65 -6.12 -10.66
CA ALA A 308 -13.27 -4.81 -10.48
C ALA A 308 -13.61 -4.55 -9.02
N ILE A 309 -14.13 -5.56 -8.30
CA ILE A 309 -14.38 -5.46 -6.86
C ILE A 309 -13.07 -5.28 -6.09
N PHE A 310 -12.01 -6.01 -6.43
CA PHE A 310 -10.68 -5.78 -5.84
C PHE A 310 -10.13 -4.38 -6.12
N ALA A 311 -10.38 -3.81 -7.31
CA ALA A 311 -9.99 -2.44 -7.62
C ALA A 311 -10.74 -1.43 -6.73
N VAL A 312 -12.02 -1.67 -6.44
CA VAL A 312 -12.77 -0.85 -5.45
C VAL A 312 -12.23 -1.07 -4.03
N GLY A 313 -11.96 -2.31 -3.62
CA GLY A 313 -11.38 -2.63 -2.31
C GLY A 313 -10.03 -1.96 -2.10
N SER A 314 -9.13 -2.03 -3.07
CA SER A 314 -7.83 -1.35 -3.03
C SER A 314 -7.92 0.17 -3.16
N ALA A 315 -8.95 0.70 -3.82
CA ALA A 315 -9.22 2.13 -3.75
C ALA A 315 -9.53 2.58 -2.31
N VAL A 316 -10.27 1.76 -1.54
CA VAL A 316 -10.47 1.99 -0.09
C VAL A 316 -9.13 1.93 0.65
N LEU A 317 -8.22 1.01 0.32
CA LEU A 317 -6.89 0.95 0.94
C LEU A 317 -6.06 2.22 0.69
N ILE A 318 -6.14 2.82 -0.51
CA ILE A 318 -5.48 4.11 -0.80
C ILE A 318 -6.09 5.23 0.05
N VAL A 319 -7.41 5.21 0.25
CA VAL A 319 -8.09 6.16 1.16
C VAL A 319 -7.64 5.96 2.61
N MET A 320 -7.57 4.71 3.09
CA MET A 320 -7.07 4.36 4.43
C MET A 320 -5.64 4.87 4.63
N TRP A 321 -4.74 4.60 3.67
CA TRP A 321 -3.38 5.13 3.71
C TRP A 321 -3.38 6.67 3.79
N LYS A 322 -4.24 7.33 3.01
CA LYS A 322 -4.36 8.79 3.03
C LYS A 322 -4.89 9.32 4.36
N ASP A 323 -5.72 8.53 5.04
CA ASP A 323 -6.26 8.79 6.38
C ASP A 323 -5.29 8.45 7.52
N GLU A 324 -4.06 8.03 7.18
CA GLU A 324 -3.02 7.55 8.10
C GLU A 324 -3.36 6.22 8.81
N GLN A 325 -4.25 5.43 8.22
CA GLN A 325 -4.58 4.06 8.64
C GLN A 325 -3.65 3.06 7.94
N PHE A 326 -2.42 2.96 8.45
CA PHE A 326 -1.34 2.18 7.81
C PHE A 326 -1.51 0.66 7.93
N GLY A 327 -2.39 0.19 8.80
CA GLY A 327 -2.68 -1.24 8.93
C GLY A 327 -3.45 -1.81 7.74
N LEU A 328 -4.05 -0.93 6.92
CA LEU A 328 -4.92 -1.32 5.82
C LEU A 328 -5.97 -2.32 6.33
N THR A 329 -6.39 -3.29 5.52
CA THR A 329 -7.34 -4.32 5.94
C THR A 329 -6.69 -5.45 6.73
N PHE A 330 -5.40 -5.73 6.57
CA PHE A 330 -4.83 -6.94 7.14
C PHE A 330 -4.26 -6.76 8.56
N LEU A 331 -4.04 -5.52 9.04
CA LEU A 331 -3.43 -5.24 10.34
C LEU A 331 -4.26 -4.18 11.09
N ALA A 332 -5.51 -4.52 11.44
CA ALA A 332 -6.48 -3.57 12.01
C ALA A 332 -5.99 -2.90 13.31
N VAL A 333 -5.19 -3.61 14.11
CA VAL A 333 -4.56 -3.05 15.31
C VAL A 333 -3.82 -1.72 15.03
N LEU A 334 -3.17 -1.60 13.86
CA LEU A 334 -2.38 -0.43 13.49
C LEU A 334 -3.28 0.77 13.11
N ASN A 335 -4.51 0.52 12.67
CA ASN A 335 -5.49 1.56 12.33
C ASN A 335 -6.08 2.19 13.60
N ASN A 336 -6.26 1.39 14.66
CA ASN A 336 -6.85 1.83 15.93
C ASN A 336 -5.93 2.71 16.79
N MET A 337 -4.68 2.89 16.39
CA MET A 337 -3.68 3.62 17.17
C MET A 337 -3.88 5.15 17.12
N GLY A 338 -4.79 5.62 16.26
CA GLY A 338 -5.07 7.02 16.05
C GLY A 338 -3.92 7.75 15.36
N ARG A 339 -4.21 8.97 14.90
CA ARG A 339 -3.19 9.81 14.26
C ARG A 339 -2.14 10.25 15.29
N PRO A 340 -0.85 10.32 14.90
CA PRO A 340 0.19 10.88 15.75
C PRO A 340 -0.19 12.30 16.19
N LYS A 341 -0.47 12.52 17.48
CA LYS A 341 -0.71 13.88 18.04
C LYS A 341 0.60 14.68 18.20
N VAL A 342 1.53 14.50 17.27
CA VAL A 342 2.90 15.07 17.33
C VAL A 342 2.90 16.57 16.98
N LEU A 343 1.80 17.09 16.42
CA LEU A 343 1.63 18.51 16.15
C LEU A 343 0.65 19.12 17.18
N GLY A 344 0.81 20.40 17.54
CA GLY A 344 -0.08 21.06 18.49
C GLY A 344 -1.54 20.97 18.02
N GLN A 345 -2.46 20.60 18.92
CA GLN A 345 -3.87 20.34 18.63
C GLN A 345 -4.55 21.43 17.78
N ASP A 346 -4.17 22.69 17.98
CA ASP A 346 -4.77 23.84 17.30
C ASP A 346 -4.32 23.99 15.83
N GLU A 347 -3.13 23.51 15.46
CA GLU A 347 -2.68 23.45 14.06
C GLU A 347 -3.19 22.21 13.32
N ILE A 348 -3.44 21.10 14.04
CA ILE A 348 -3.95 19.86 13.46
C ILE A 348 -5.40 20.07 12.99
N GLN A 349 -6.27 20.64 13.83
CA GLN A 349 -7.68 20.87 13.47
C GLN A 349 -7.86 21.78 12.23
N ALA A 350 -6.96 22.75 12.04
CA ALA A 350 -7.01 23.62 10.86
C ALA A 350 -6.47 22.97 9.57
N THR A 351 -5.83 21.80 9.63
CA THR A 351 -5.21 21.15 8.46
C THR A 351 -5.76 19.75 8.15
N GLU A 352 -6.96 19.45 8.65
CA GLU A 352 -7.42 18.07 8.93
C GLU A 352 -8.28 17.39 7.85
N THR A 353 -8.47 17.98 6.66
CA THR A 353 -9.30 17.34 5.63
C THR A 353 -8.46 16.42 4.73
N LEU A 354 -8.80 15.13 4.72
CA LEU A 354 -8.35 14.16 3.72
C LEU A 354 -8.52 14.77 2.33
N SER A 355 -7.42 14.90 1.58
CA SER A 355 -7.48 15.43 0.23
C SER A 355 -7.99 14.35 -0.71
N VAL A 356 -9.32 14.28 -0.86
CA VAL A 356 -10.00 13.36 -1.78
C VAL A 356 -9.39 13.43 -3.19
N PHE A 357 -9.11 14.64 -3.67
CA PHE A 357 -8.43 14.84 -4.96
C PHE A 357 -7.04 14.20 -5.00
N GLY A 358 -6.26 14.30 -3.92
CA GLY A 358 -4.96 13.62 -3.84
C GLY A 358 -5.09 12.11 -4.02
N THR A 359 -6.08 11.50 -3.38
CA THR A 359 -6.39 10.08 -3.51
C THR A 359 -6.83 9.69 -4.93
N ILE A 360 -7.74 10.47 -5.53
CA ILE A 360 -8.19 10.26 -6.92
C ILE A 360 -7.00 10.32 -7.88
N PHE A 361 -6.08 11.27 -7.72
CA PHE A 361 -4.94 11.37 -8.62
C PHE A 361 -3.94 10.21 -8.49
N ILE A 362 -3.80 9.60 -7.29
CA ILE A 362 -3.03 8.36 -7.15
C ILE A 362 -3.64 7.25 -8.02
N MET A 363 -4.97 7.09 -8.00
CA MET A 363 -5.68 6.12 -8.84
C MET A 363 -5.54 6.44 -10.33
N VAL A 364 -5.58 7.73 -10.71
CA VAL A 364 -5.35 8.17 -12.09
C VAL A 364 -3.92 7.84 -12.55
N TYR A 365 -2.90 8.01 -11.69
CA TYR A 365 -1.53 7.63 -12.02
C TYR A 365 -1.40 6.12 -12.23
N CYS A 366 -2.02 5.30 -11.38
CA CYS A 366 -2.07 3.85 -11.55
C CYS A 366 -2.72 3.47 -12.89
N LEU A 367 -3.88 4.08 -13.20
CA LEU A 367 -4.58 3.85 -14.48
C LEU A 367 -3.74 4.27 -15.70
N ALA A 368 -3.04 5.40 -15.61
CA ALA A 368 -2.11 5.84 -16.64
C ALA A 368 -1.00 4.81 -16.85
N GLY A 369 -0.40 4.32 -15.76
CA GLY A 369 0.59 3.24 -15.77
C GLY A 369 0.07 1.99 -16.47
N CYS A 370 -1.09 1.49 -16.06
CA CYS A 370 -1.71 0.29 -16.63
C CYS A 370 -1.98 0.42 -18.14
N LEU A 371 -2.63 1.50 -18.57
CA LEU A 371 -2.96 1.70 -19.99
C LEU A 371 -1.70 1.88 -20.85
N SER A 372 -0.67 2.55 -20.34
CA SER A 372 0.62 2.66 -21.03
C SER A 372 1.32 1.31 -21.17
N VAL A 373 1.23 0.42 -20.18
CA VAL A 373 1.74 -0.95 -20.31
C VAL A 373 1.00 -1.72 -21.40
N TYR A 374 -0.32 -1.61 -21.50
CA TYR A 374 -1.06 -2.23 -22.61
C TYR A 374 -0.62 -1.68 -23.96
N HIS A 375 -0.56 -0.35 -24.11
CA HIS A 375 -0.08 0.29 -25.34
C HIS A 375 1.34 -0.16 -25.71
N PHE A 376 2.23 -0.30 -24.72
CA PHE A 376 3.58 -0.86 -24.89
C PHE A 376 3.54 -2.31 -25.38
N THR A 377 2.76 -3.18 -24.76
CA THR A 377 2.67 -4.60 -25.16
C THR A 377 2.10 -4.79 -26.56
N ILE A 378 1.13 -3.95 -26.97
CA ILE A 378 0.62 -3.91 -28.34
C ILE A 378 1.74 -3.47 -29.31
N SER A 379 2.47 -2.40 -28.96
CA SER A 379 3.58 -1.91 -29.79
C SER A 379 4.72 -2.94 -29.94
N ILE A 380 5.00 -3.72 -28.90
CA ILE A 380 5.97 -4.82 -28.96
C ILE A 380 5.44 -5.96 -29.82
N HIS A 381 4.15 -6.27 -29.73
CA HIS A 381 3.55 -7.30 -30.57
C HIS A 381 3.77 -7.00 -32.06
N ASP A 382 3.65 -5.73 -32.47
CA ASP A 382 3.97 -5.31 -33.85
C ASP A 382 5.42 -5.61 -34.25
N VAL A 383 6.38 -5.63 -33.31
CA VAL A 383 7.78 -6.03 -33.59
C VAL A 383 7.82 -7.45 -34.12
N LEU A 384 7.05 -8.36 -33.53
CA LEU A 384 7.11 -9.77 -33.88
C LEU A 384 6.52 -10.04 -35.27
N TYR A 385 5.50 -9.27 -35.67
CA TYR A 385 4.73 -9.53 -36.90
C TYR A 385 5.06 -8.62 -38.09
N LEU A 386 5.53 -7.39 -37.87
CA LEU A 386 5.79 -6.39 -38.92
C LEU A 386 7.28 -6.02 -39.06
N HIS A 387 8.19 -6.84 -38.51
CA HIS A 387 9.63 -6.52 -38.50
C HIS A 387 10.22 -6.30 -39.90
N GLU A 388 9.74 -7.01 -40.91
CA GLU A 388 10.25 -6.93 -42.28
C GLU A 388 9.95 -5.57 -42.95
N GLU A 389 8.83 -4.93 -42.61
CA GLU A 389 8.38 -3.70 -43.29
C GLU A 389 8.88 -2.41 -42.62
N LEU A 390 8.85 -2.36 -41.28
CA LEU A 390 9.08 -1.12 -40.52
C LEU A 390 10.52 -0.98 -40.00
N GLY A 391 11.25 -2.08 -39.90
CA GLY A 391 12.57 -2.17 -39.28
C GLY A 391 12.53 -2.12 -37.75
N ALA A 392 13.23 -3.05 -37.10
CA ALA A 392 13.18 -3.28 -35.64
C ALA A 392 13.42 -2.02 -34.79
N LEU A 393 14.35 -1.14 -35.19
CA LEU A 393 14.68 0.08 -34.44
C LEU A 393 13.49 1.04 -34.30
N ARG A 394 12.69 1.23 -35.35
CA ARG A 394 11.53 2.11 -35.31
C ARG A 394 10.46 1.58 -34.36
N ILE A 395 10.28 0.25 -34.33
CA ILE A 395 9.28 -0.38 -33.48
C ILE A 395 9.72 -0.36 -32.01
N ILE A 396 11.01 -0.58 -31.73
CA ILE A 396 11.58 -0.40 -30.38
C ILE A 396 11.38 1.05 -29.91
N GLN A 397 11.66 2.04 -30.77
CA GLN A 397 11.43 3.45 -30.44
C GLN A 397 9.96 3.74 -30.14
N ARG A 398 9.02 3.22 -30.95
CA ARG A 398 7.57 3.35 -30.70
C ARG A 398 7.17 2.71 -29.37
N SER A 399 7.65 1.51 -29.11
CA SER A 399 7.38 0.79 -27.85
C SER A 399 7.91 1.58 -26.66
N PHE A 400 9.14 2.07 -26.71
CA PHE A 400 9.70 2.89 -25.64
C PHE A 400 8.87 4.17 -25.41
N ASN A 401 8.44 4.85 -26.48
CA ASN A 401 7.56 6.00 -26.36
C ASN A 401 6.20 5.66 -25.73
N ALA A 402 5.65 4.47 -26.00
CA ALA A 402 4.43 3.98 -25.37
C ALA A 402 4.62 3.68 -23.87
N LEU A 403 5.84 3.34 -23.44
CA LEU A 403 6.20 3.07 -22.04
C LEU A 403 6.50 4.34 -21.22
N LEU A 404 6.93 5.44 -21.86
CA LEU A 404 7.28 6.69 -21.16
C LEU A 404 6.22 7.21 -20.19
N PRO A 405 4.90 7.21 -20.51
CA PRO A 405 3.90 7.69 -19.57
C PRO A 405 3.76 6.77 -18.34
N CYS A 406 4.02 5.46 -18.47
CA CYS A 406 4.11 4.56 -17.33
C CYS A 406 5.25 4.94 -16.39
N ILE A 407 6.45 5.18 -16.94
CA ILE A 407 7.62 5.62 -16.17
C ILE A 407 7.31 6.92 -15.42
N PHE A 408 6.72 7.90 -16.13
CA PHE A 408 6.37 9.19 -15.51
C PHE A 408 5.31 9.04 -14.42
N ALA A 409 4.25 8.27 -14.66
CA ALA A 409 3.23 8.01 -13.66
C ALA A 409 3.81 7.35 -12.40
N HIS A 410 4.72 6.40 -12.55
CA HIS A 410 5.39 5.75 -11.43
C HIS A 410 6.34 6.70 -10.68
N MET A 411 7.05 7.59 -11.38
CA MET A 411 7.82 8.66 -10.71
C MET A 411 6.90 9.57 -9.88
N LEU A 412 5.71 9.91 -10.39
CA LEU A 412 4.73 10.66 -9.61
C LEU A 412 4.21 9.86 -8.41
N LEU A 413 3.98 8.55 -8.54
CA LEU A 413 3.61 7.68 -7.42
C LEU A 413 4.72 7.67 -6.35
N VAL A 414 5.99 7.58 -6.73
CA VAL A 414 7.14 7.69 -5.80
C VAL A 414 7.13 9.05 -5.10
N VAL A 415 6.91 10.16 -5.83
CA VAL A 415 6.84 11.49 -5.22
C VAL A 415 5.66 11.59 -4.23
N ASN A 416 4.51 10.99 -4.54
CA ASN A 416 3.34 11.02 -3.67
C ASN A 416 3.49 10.17 -2.40
N SER A 417 4.31 9.11 -2.44
CA SER A 417 4.64 8.33 -1.23
C SER A 417 5.46 9.16 -0.22
N ALA A 418 6.30 10.06 -0.73
CA ALA A 418 7.11 10.97 0.08
C ALA A 418 6.35 12.25 0.49
N VAL A 419 5.65 12.87 -0.46
CA VAL A 419 5.00 14.18 -0.34
C VAL A 419 3.49 14.02 -0.11
N LEU A 420 3.08 14.08 1.15
CA LEU A 420 1.68 13.90 1.53
C LEU A 420 0.76 15.05 1.11
N ARG A 421 1.29 16.27 1.10
CA ARG A 421 0.52 17.49 0.86
C ARG A 421 1.06 18.19 -0.37
N THR A 422 0.14 18.64 -1.22
CA THR A 422 0.50 19.50 -2.33
C THR A 422 1.27 20.72 -1.80
N PRO A 423 2.46 21.03 -2.34
CA PRO A 423 3.22 22.21 -1.94
C PRO A 423 2.37 23.47 -2.06
N LYS A 424 2.46 24.39 -1.10
CA LYS A 424 1.72 25.67 -1.13
C LYS A 424 2.46 26.75 -1.91
N TYR A 425 3.79 26.65 -2.00
CA TYR A 425 4.64 27.69 -2.57
C TYR A 425 4.90 27.43 -4.06
N ALA A 426 4.95 28.51 -4.84
CA ALA A 426 5.44 28.49 -6.21
C ALA A 426 6.98 28.27 -6.20
N PRO A 427 7.55 27.60 -7.22
CA PRO A 427 6.89 27.05 -8.41
C PRO A 427 6.32 25.63 -8.21
N PHE A 428 6.61 24.98 -7.08
CA PHE A 428 6.27 23.58 -6.86
C PHE A 428 4.76 23.30 -6.88
N HIS A 429 3.94 24.22 -6.38
CA HIS A 429 2.48 24.10 -6.48
C HIS A 429 2.01 23.99 -7.93
N GLN A 430 2.46 24.91 -8.79
CA GLN A 430 2.09 24.96 -10.20
C GLN A 430 2.57 23.71 -10.94
N LEU A 431 3.81 23.29 -10.69
CA LEU A 431 4.35 22.07 -11.27
C LEU A 431 3.50 20.85 -10.88
N TYR A 432 3.14 20.73 -9.60
CA TYR A 432 2.33 19.61 -9.11
C TYR A 432 0.89 19.61 -9.67
N ILE A 433 0.30 20.79 -9.92
CA ILE A 433 -0.99 20.88 -10.64
C ILE A 433 -0.84 20.55 -12.12
N ALA A 434 0.26 20.98 -12.76
CA ALA A 434 0.52 20.65 -14.16
C ALA A 434 0.71 19.15 -14.37
N THR A 435 1.43 18.45 -13.47
CA THR A 435 1.61 16.99 -13.56
C THR A 435 0.31 16.21 -13.44
N ARG A 436 -0.66 16.71 -12.65
CA ARG A 436 -2.01 16.14 -12.59
C ARG A 436 -2.73 16.22 -13.93
N TRP A 437 -2.73 17.38 -14.58
CA TRP A 437 -3.31 17.51 -15.93
C TRP A 437 -2.57 16.65 -16.96
N LEU A 438 -1.24 16.57 -16.86
CA LEU A 438 -0.42 15.70 -17.70
C LEU A 438 -0.88 14.25 -17.58
N SER A 439 -1.12 13.75 -16.37
CA SER A 439 -1.55 12.36 -16.14
C SER A 439 -2.91 12.05 -16.78
N ILE A 440 -3.86 13.00 -16.78
CA ILE A 440 -5.14 12.85 -17.47
C ILE A 440 -4.91 12.72 -18.98
N ALA A 441 -4.05 13.58 -19.55
CA ALA A 441 -3.68 13.48 -20.95
C ALA A 441 -3.00 12.13 -21.29
N MET A 442 -2.18 11.59 -20.38
CA MET A 442 -1.57 10.26 -20.54
C MET A 442 -2.59 9.12 -20.57
N VAL A 443 -3.59 9.17 -19.68
CA VAL A 443 -4.72 8.21 -19.67
C VAL A 443 -5.48 8.27 -20.98
N ILE A 444 -5.85 9.47 -21.44
CA ILE A 444 -6.58 9.65 -22.70
C ILE A 444 -5.75 9.16 -23.88
N ASN A 445 -4.47 9.54 -23.96
CA ASN A 445 -3.59 9.14 -25.06
C ASN A 445 -3.39 7.62 -25.10
N SER A 446 -3.00 7.01 -23.99
CA SER A 446 -2.74 5.55 -23.95
C SER A 446 -4.03 4.75 -24.13
N GLY A 447 -5.12 5.19 -23.50
CA GLY A 447 -6.44 4.56 -23.64
C GLY A 447 -6.97 4.64 -25.07
N SER A 448 -6.82 5.78 -25.75
CA SER A 448 -7.25 5.92 -27.15
C SER A 448 -6.48 4.98 -28.07
N ARG A 449 -5.18 4.78 -27.85
CA ARG A 449 -4.36 3.84 -28.63
C ARG A 449 -4.75 2.37 -28.40
N VAL A 450 -5.07 2.01 -27.16
CA VAL A 450 -5.60 0.67 -26.85
C VAL A 450 -6.95 0.45 -27.54
N VAL A 451 -7.85 1.45 -27.51
CA VAL A 451 -9.16 1.37 -28.18
C VAL A 451 -9.02 1.31 -29.70
N GLU A 452 -8.15 2.14 -30.29
CA GLU A 452 -7.84 2.13 -31.72
C GLU A 452 -7.38 0.75 -32.17
N ALA A 453 -6.41 0.13 -31.46
CA ALA A 453 -5.94 -1.21 -31.76
C ALA A 453 -7.07 -2.27 -31.70
N ILE A 454 -7.98 -2.17 -30.72
CA ILE A 454 -9.14 -3.08 -30.62
C ILE A 454 -10.10 -2.88 -31.81
N LEU A 455 -10.33 -1.64 -32.24
CA LEU A 455 -11.23 -1.34 -33.34
C LEU A 455 -10.64 -1.77 -34.70
N GLU A 456 -9.33 -1.61 -34.91
CA GLU A 456 -8.64 -2.01 -36.13
C GLU A 456 -8.73 -3.51 -36.40
N VAL A 457 -8.60 -4.33 -35.36
CA VAL A 457 -8.75 -5.80 -35.48
C VAL A 457 -10.15 -6.19 -35.97
N ASN A 458 -11.17 -5.42 -35.61
CA ASN A 458 -12.55 -5.68 -36.00
C ASN A 458 -12.93 -5.04 -37.35
N ASN A 459 -12.02 -4.31 -38.00
CA ASN A 459 -12.31 -3.66 -39.27
C ASN A 459 -12.01 -4.61 -40.45
N PRO A 460 -13.04 -5.14 -41.14
CA PRO A 460 -12.85 -6.12 -42.20
C PRO A 460 -11.99 -5.56 -43.35
N PHE A 461 -12.06 -4.26 -43.64
CA PHE A 461 -11.30 -3.64 -44.73
C PHE A 461 -9.78 -3.66 -44.49
N VAL A 462 -9.35 -3.53 -43.23
CA VAL A 462 -7.92 -3.59 -42.87
C VAL A 462 -7.40 -5.02 -43.02
N SER A 463 -8.20 -6.01 -42.58
CA SER A 463 -7.84 -7.42 -42.72
C SER A 463 -7.66 -7.85 -44.18
N TYR A 464 -8.48 -7.36 -45.12
CA TYR A 464 -8.35 -7.70 -46.55
C TYR A 464 -7.05 -7.19 -47.19
N THR A 465 -6.53 -6.06 -46.72
CA THR A 465 -5.32 -5.46 -47.32
C THR A 465 -4.06 -6.23 -46.91
N LEU A 466 -4.00 -6.68 -45.65
CA LEU A 466 -2.88 -7.47 -45.11
C LEU A 466 -2.84 -8.92 -45.63
N VAL A 467 -3.99 -9.48 -46.01
CA VAL A 467 -4.07 -10.84 -46.58
C VAL A 467 -3.61 -10.86 -48.05
N ASN A 468 -3.82 -9.78 -48.80
CA ASN A 468 -3.43 -9.70 -50.22
C ASN A 468 -1.99 -9.22 -50.45
N SER A 469 -1.28 -8.79 -49.40
CA SER A 469 0.13 -8.37 -49.46
C SER A 469 1.13 -9.45 -49.04
N LYS A 470 0.64 -10.62 -48.62
CA LYS A 470 1.41 -11.85 -48.39
C LYS A 470 1.16 -12.82 -49.53
#